data_AF-A0A7X1NAM3-F1
#
_entry.id   AF-A0A7X1NAM3-F1
#
_cell.length_a   1.000
_cell.length_b   1.000
_cell.length_c   1.000
_cell.angle_alpha   90.00
_cell.angle_beta   90.00
_cell.angle_gamma   90.00
#
_symmetry.space_group_name_H-M   'P 1'
#
loop_
_entity.id
_entity.type
_entity.pdbx_description
1 polymer ?
#
loop_
_entity_poly.entity_id
_entity_poly.type
_entity_poly.pdbx_seq_one_letter_code
_entity_poly.pdbx_strand_id
1 'polypeptide(L)' 'MANSPRPRRRRKTPACPPIGALMRYGERTVRVIAEASGQRVIIESVDEDGRTFRSAVKWASLAALEEQLF' A
#
# COMPACT_ATOMS: atom_id res chain seq x y z
N MET A 1 -14.16 16.01 -32.12
CA MET A 1 -12.92 15.27 -31.79
C MET A 1 -13.18 14.46 -30.52
N ALA A 2 -13.10 13.13 -30.64
CA ALA A 2 -13.29 12.15 -29.56
C ALA A 2 -12.23 12.36 -28.45
N ASN A 3 -12.62 12.51 -27.18
CA ASN A 3 -13.01 11.48 -26.20
C ASN A 3 -11.80 10.91 -25.44
N SER A 4 -11.76 11.10 -24.12
CA SER A 4 -11.21 10.16 -23.14
C SER A 4 -11.39 10.73 -21.73
N PRO A 5 -12.44 10.34 -20.97
CA PRO A 5 -12.44 10.56 -19.53
C PRO A 5 -11.30 9.71 -18.96
N ARG A 6 -10.29 10.36 -18.37
CA ARG A 6 -9.20 9.68 -17.66
C ARG A 6 -9.84 8.62 -16.76
N PRO A 7 -9.45 7.33 -16.86
CA PRO A 7 -10.08 6.30 -16.07
C PRO A 7 -9.91 6.69 -14.61
N ARG A 8 -11.01 7.08 -13.96
CA ARG A 8 -11.08 7.15 -12.51
C ARG A 8 -10.88 5.72 -12.05
N ARG A 9 -9.62 5.36 -11.82
CA ARG A 9 -9.21 4.10 -11.21
C ARG A 9 -10.14 3.93 -10.03
N ARG A 10 -11.08 2.98 -10.15
CA ARG A 10 -11.95 2.62 -9.05
C ARG A 10 -11.00 2.19 -7.95
N ARG A 11 -10.69 3.10 -7.02
CA ARG A 11 -10.10 2.75 -5.74
C ARG A 11 -11.10 1.77 -5.15
N LYS A 12 -10.86 0.46 -5.37
CA LYS A 12 -11.52 -0.58 -4.60
C LYS A 12 -11.36 -0.13 -3.17
N THR A 13 -12.48 0.08 -2.47
CA THR A 13 -12.48 0.38 -1.04
C THR A 13 -11.45 -0.53 -0.40
N PRO A 14 -10.43 0.00 0.30
CA PRO A 14 -9.36 -0.84 0.80
C PRO A 14 -9.96 -1.76 1.85
N ALA A 15 -10.28 -2.98 1.44
CA ALA A 15 -10.39 -4.11 2.35
C ALA A 15 -9.01 -4.30 2.99
N CYS A 16 -8.96 -5.00 4.14
CA CYS A 16 -7.67 -5.31 4.75
C CYS A 16 -6.74 -5.92 3.69
N PRO A 17 -5.60 -5.27 3.39
CA PRO A 17 -4.62 -5.85 2.49
C PRO A 17 -4.19 -7.22 3.00
N PRO A 18 -3.92 -8.19 2.10
CA PRO A 18 -3.48 -9.49 2.53
C PRO A 18 -2.11 -9.38 3.22
N ILE A 19 -1.90 -10.19 4.28
CA ILE A 19 -0.59 -10.31 4.91
C ILE A 19 0.41 -10.78 3.85
N GLY A 20 1.56 -10.12 3.80
CA GLY A 20 2.59 -10.33 2.80
C GLY A 20 2.49 -9.42 1.58
N ALA A 21 1.41 -8.65 1.41
CA ALA A 21 1.27 -7.71 0.31
C ALA A 21 2.35 -6.61 0.35
N LEU A 22 2.94 -6.32 -0.81
CA LEU A 22 3.77 -5.14 -1.01
C LEU A 22 2.89 -3.97 -1.44
N MET A 23 3.04 -2.86 -0.73
CA MET A 23 2.29 -1.62 -0.95
C MET A 23 3.23 -0.43 -0.87
N ARG A 24 2.74 0.75 -1.27
CA ARG A 24 3.48 2.00 -1.18
C ARG A 24 2.94 2.87 -0.05
N TYR A 25 3.85 3.36 0.79
CA TYR A 25 3.57 4.30 1.87
C TYR A 25 4.49 5.52 1.71
N GLY A 26 3.93 6.62 1.19
CA GLY A 26 4.73 7.76 0.73
C GLY A 26 5.68 7.35 -0.40
N GLU A 27 6.98 7.54 -0.18
CA GLU A 27 8.05 7.16 -1.12
C GLU A 27 8.64 5.77 -0.84
N ARG A 28 8.15 5.07 0.19
CA ARG A 28 8.72 3.77 0.61
C ARG A 28 7.84 2.61 0.16
N THR A 29 8.49 1.53 -0.28
CA THR A 29 7.84 0.22 -0.46
C THR A 29 7.77 -0.48 0.90
N VAL A 30 6.58 -0.96 1.24
CA VAL A 30 6.31 -1.56 2.54
C VAL A 30 5.60 -2.89 2.37
N ARG A 31 5.88 -3.83 3.26
CA ARG A 31 5.23 -5.14 3.32
C ARG A 31 4.22 -5.16 4.46
N VAL A 32 3.01 -5.61 4.19
CA VAL A 32 2.03 -5.85 5.25
C VAL A 32 2.42 -7.11 6.00
N ILE A 33 2.61 -7.04 7.32
CA ILE A 33 3.04 -8.17 8.15
C ILE A 33 1.94 -8.67 9.10
N ALA A 34 0.96 -7.83 9.43
CA ALA A 34 -0.21 -8.23 10.21
C ALA A 34 -1.38 -7.28 10.01
N GLU A 35 -2.59 -7.76 10.27
CA GLU A 35 -3.76 -6.91 10.51
C GLU A 35 -3.66 -6.30 11.91
N ALA A 36 -4.09 -5.05 12.06
CA ALA A 36 -4.23 -4.37 13.34
C ALA A 36 -5.66 -3.85 13.51
N SER A 37 -6.06 -3.55 14.75
CA SER A 37 -7.42 -3.09 15.03
C SER A 37 -7.73 -1.73 14.38
N GLY A 38 -9.00 -1.51 14.06
CA GLY A 38 -9.49 -0.19 13.65
C GLY A 38 -9.05 0.25 12.25
N GLN A 39 -9.09 -0.66 11.27
CA GLN A 39 -8.71 -0.40 9.87
C GLN A 39 -7.22 -0.15 9.67
N ARG A 40 -6.40 -0.75 10.54
CA ARG A 40 -4.95 -0.59 10.53
C ARG A 40 -4.30 -1.89 10.11
N VAL A 41 -3.11 -1.77 9.57
CA VAL A 41 -2.22 -2.90 9.31
C VAL A 41 -0.84 -2.58 9.87
N ILE A 42 -0.16 -3.60 10.36
CA ILE A 42 1.25 -3.50 10.67
C ILE A 42 2.00 -3.68 9.36
N ILE A 43 2.76 -2.67 8.98
CA ILE A 43 3.66 -2.69 7.85
C ILE A 43 5.09 -2.82 8.33
N GLU A 44 5.93 -3.40 7.47
CA GLU A 44 7.37 -3.43 7.58
C GLU A 44 7.97 -2.70 6.38
N SER A 45 8.91 -1.80 6.62
CA SER A 45 9.66 -1.08 5.58
C SER A 45 11.14 -1.23 5.83
N VAL A 46 11.94 -1.19 4.77
CA VAL A 46 13.40 -1.16 4.87
C VAL A 46 13.87 0.25 4.51
N ASP A 47 14.76 0.84 5.29
CA ASP A 47 15.42 2.11 4.95
C ASP A 47 16.63 1.91 4.04
N GLU A 48 17.28 3.00 3.67
CA GLU A 48 18.48 2.98 2.81
C GLU A 48 19.68 2.30 3.48
N ASP A 49 19.70 2.28 4.82
CA ASP A 49 20.68 1.58 5.65
C ASP A 49 20.38 0.08 5.81
N GLY A 50 19.31 -0.43 5.19
CA GLY A 50 18.90 -1.83 5.28
C GLY A 50 18.21 -2.21 6.60
N ARG A 51 17.85 -1.23 7.43
CA ARG A 51 17.17 -1.46 8.72
C ARG A 51 15.68 -1.60 8.51
N THR A 52 15.10 -2.60 9.16
CA THR A 52 13.66 -2.85 9.14
C THR A 52 12.93 -1.98 10.18
N PHE A 53 11.87 -1.30 9.76
CA PHE A 53 10.96 -0.55 10.62
C PHE A 53 9.56 -1.13 10.55
N ARG A 54 8.93 -1.26 11.71
CA ARG A 54 7.53 -1.70 11.82
C ARG A 54 6.65 -0.56 12.27
N SER A 55 5.48 -0.42 11.66
CA SER A 55 4.54 0.64 12.01
C SER A 55 3.11 0.20 11.74
N ALA A 56 2.19 0.55 12.65
CA ALA A 56 0.77 0.37 12.42
C ALA A 56 0.21 1.58 11.67
N VAL A 57 -0.24 1.41 10.42
CA VAL A 57 -0.81 2.49 9.60
C VAL A 57 -2.22 2.14 9.16
N LYS A 58 -3.03 3.15 8.80
CA LYS A 58 -4.34 2.88 8.20
C LYS A 58 -4.15 2.29 6.81
N TRP A 59 -4.88 1.24 6.46
CA TRP A 59 -4.78 0.67 5.10
C TRP A 59 -5.20 1.66 4.01
N ALA A 60 -6.01 2.67 4.36
CA ALA A 60 -6.41 3.74 3.45
C ALA A 60 -5.25 4.68 3.07
N SER A 61 -4.18 4.70 3.87
CA SER A 61 -2.94 5.43 3.59
C SER A 61 -1.96 4.62 2.75
N LEU A 62 -2.24 3.35 2.50
CA LEU A 62 -1.44 2.50 1.62
C LEU A 62 -1.98 2.57 0.20
N ALA A 63 -1.07 2.77 -0.74
CA ALA A 63 -1.38 2.64 -2.16
C ALA A 63 -0.98 1.24 -2.63
N ALA A 64 -1.87 0.57 -3.36
CA ALA A 64 -1.50 -0.65 -4.07
C ALA A 64 -0.38 -0.31 -5.06
N LEU A 65 0.64 -1.16 -5.10
CA LEU A 65 1.71 -1.12 -6.08
C LEU A 65 1.16 -1.71 -7.40
N GLU A 66 0.07 -1.13 -7.89
CA GLU A 66 -0.54 -1.57 -9.15
C GLU A 66 0.45 -1.23 -10.28
N GLU A 67 1.03 -2.29 -10.84
CA GLU A 67 1.71 -2.34 -12.14
C GLU A 67 2.99 -1.51 -12.27
N GLN A 68 3.91 -1.57 -11.30
CA GLN A 68 5.32 -1.62 -11.71
C GLN A 68 5.62 -3.04 -12.21
N LEU A 69 5.06 -3.32 -13.39
CA LEU A 69 5.52 -4.38 -14.28
C LEU A 69 7.01 -4.11 -14.55
N PHE A 70 7.83 -5.12 -14.30
CA PHE A 70 9.12 -5.24 -14.97
C PHE A 70 8.89 -5.35 -16.48
#